data_AF-A0A926JNB1-F1
#
_entry.id   AF-A0A926JNB1-F1
#
_cell.length_a   1.000
_cell.length_b   1.000
_cell.length_c   1.000
_cell.angle_alpha   90.00
_cell.angle_beta   90.00
_cell.angle_gamma   90.00
#
_symmetry.space_group_name_H-M   'P 1'
#
loop_
_entity.id
_entity.type
_entity.pdbx_description
1 polymer ?
#
loop_
_entity_poly.entity_id
_entity_poly.type
_entity_poly.pdbx_seq_one_letter_code
_entity_poly.pdbx_strand_id
1 'polypeptide(L)'
;MSTADKARQVVQDLTGMWWPAGDEGDLRTAARAWRTFADAVDDVTGVTNNAARSLIENNRGQSIDAFDEFWSRYHRGGRGWLKDLANSSRSMADSLDTYADAVAGAKKKLEHELEIVGATLVAGTALAFFTAGISEGVAAGAVAGIVELAGTLGVSVSTEVATIAGTTLATTAMGGVESVTVDLAVAQPVSIATGEAKGFNLDEAVQAGTIGALTGGALGGAGATARAAADVDGLRNLRLAGLNGLELPSAGRIRPPEGELPAGGRPTEAIECVGDPVDVVTGAMVLPQADFTLPGQLPLAFERAHLSSYRAGEWFGPSWASTLDKRLQLDEQGVVFAAADGMRLVYPVPPADGSPVLPRFGPRWPLAWDGRLGGVMSVTDPATGVVRGFSHPETTRVRHVLDLPLESVEDRHGHRIEFDRTPEGVPLAIHHSGGYHVTVETTGQRVTALRLGDDTLVSYGYDADGNLAEVVNSSGLPMRFTYDKDGRITSWTDRNETSYQYAYDDRGRVVAGRGSGGFLSVQLEYDEDARTSTAIDSQGNRRVYRYDAHCKVVAETDPLGNTTHTEWDARGERRLAVTDPLGRTTRHTYDERGNLTAAALADGSTTHIGYNELDLPAQIEEPGGTCQVK
;
A
#
# COMPACT_ATOMS: atom_id res chain seq x y z
N MET A 1 -16.75 51.98 15.78
CA MET A 1 -16.63 50.87 14.82
C MET A 1 -16.39 51.44 13.45
N SER A 2 -15.22 51.14 12.88
CA SER A 2 -14.89 51.47 11.50
C SER A 2 -15.77 50.66 10.53
N THR A 3 -15.82 51.05 9.26
CA THR A 3 -16.52 50.30 8.21
C THR A 3 -15.96 48.88 8.07
N ALA A 4 -14.65 48.71 8.31
CA ALA A 4 -13.97 47.42 8.35
C ALA A 4 -14.45 46.52 9.51
N ASP A 5 -14.70 47.09 10.69
CA ASP A 5 -15.20 46.32 11.85
C ASP A 5 -16.63 45.80 11.62
N LYS A 6 -17.48 46.58 10.92
CA LYS A 6 -18.83 46.16 10.53
C LYS A 6 -18.82 45.06 9.47
N ALA A 7 -17.94 45.16 8.48
CA ALA A 7 -17.78 44.14 7.45
C ALA A 7 -17.30 42.80 8.04
N ARG A 8 -16.36 42.85 8.98
CA ARG A 8 -15.86 41.69 9.73
C ARG A 8 -16.97 40.95 10.48
N GLN A 9 -17.84 41.69 11.18
CA GLN A 9 -18.94 41.12 11.96
C GLN A 9 -19.98 40.43 11.07
N VAL A 10 -20.34 41.05 9.94
CA VAL A 10 -21.31 40.49 8.98
C VAL A 10 -20.83 39.17 8.37
N VAL A 11 -19.54 39.04 8.06
CA VAL A 11 -18.98 37.80 7.49
C VAL A 11 -18.90 36.69 8.52
N GLN A 12 -18.55 36.99 9.77
CA GLN A 12 -18.60 36.04 10.87
C GLN A 12 -20.02 35.52 11.14
N ASP A 13 -21.01 36.41 11.15
CA ASP A 13 -22.41 36.04 11.41
C ASP A 13 -23.04 35.20 10.27
N LEU A 14 -22.63 35.42 9.02
CA LEU A 14 -23.19 34.73 7.85
C LEU A 14 -22.56 33.37 7.56
N THR A 15 -21.28 33.19 7.88
CA THR A 15 -20.51 32.01 7.46
C THR A 15 -20.04 31.15 8.62
N GLY A 16 -20.12 31.64 9.86
CA GLY A 16 -19.57 30.96 11.03
C GLY A 16 -18.03 30.88 11.06
N MET A 17 -17.34 31.44 10.05
CA MET A 17 -15.89 31.40 9.90
C MET A 17 -15.25 32.72 10.34
N TRP A 18 -14.02 32.65 10.84
CA TRP A 18 -13.23 33.84 11.18
C TRP A 18 -12.74 34.53 9.89
N TRP A 19 -13.05 35.82 9.73
CA TRP A 19 -12.49 36.68 8.66
C TRP A 19 -10.97 36.48 8.54
N PRO A 20 -10.41 36.28 7.33
CA PRO A 20 -9.02 35.90 7.17
C PRO A 20 -8.13 37.03 7.66
N ALA A 21 -7.59 36.87 8.87
CA ALA A 21 -6.24 37.30 9.14
C ALA A 21 -5.33 36.28 8.44
N GLY A 22 -5.21 36.37 7.12
CA GLY A 22 -3.98 35.91 6.47
C GLY A 22 -2.90 36.84 7.01
N ASP A 23 -2.32 36.49 8.15
CA ASP A 23 -1.33 37.33 8.79
C ASP A 23 -0.07 37.23 7.94
N GLU A 24 0.09 38.20 7.04
CA GLU A 24 1.32 38.46 6.32
C GLU A 24 2.52 38.39 7.29
N GLY A 25 2.35 38.87 8.52
CA GLY A 25 3.33 38.77 9.58
C GLY A 25 3.69 37.34 9.97
N ASP A 26 2.75 36.40 9.99
CA ASP A 26 2.99 34.98 10.28
C ASP A 26 3.69 34.29 9.10
N LEU A 27 3.29 34.57 7.86
CA LEU A 27 3.96 34.07 6.66
C LEU A 27 5.42 34.56 6.58
N ARG A 28 5.64 35.85 6.87
CA ARG A 28 6.99 36.41 6.97
C ARG A 28 7.76 35.86 8.17
N THR A 29 7.08 35.49 9.25
CA THR A 29 7.70 34.81 10.41
C THR A 29 8.17 33.41 10.03
N ALA A 30 7.35 32.67 9.29
CA ALA A 30 7.73 31.38 8.75
C ALA A 30 8.91 31.49 7.76
N ALA A 31 8.88 32.47 6.85
CA ALA A 31 10.00 32.76 5.94
C ALA A 31 11.31 33.04 6.72
N ARG A 32 11.24 33.82 7.80
CA ARG A 32 12.39 34.06 8.69
C ARG A 32 12.89 32.79 9.37
N ALA A 33 11.99 31.91 9.82
CA ALA A 33 12.36 30.63 10.42
C ALA A 33 13.09 29.71 9.43
N TRP A 34 12.60 29.62 8.19
CA TRP A 34 13.24 28.86 7.11
C TRP A 34 14.64 29.40 6.75
N ARG A 35 14.82 30.73 6.72
CA ARG A 35 16.15 31.33 6.54
C ARG A 35 17.07 31.05 7.72
N THR A 36 16.56 31.15 8.94
CA THR A 36 17.33 30.84 10.16
C THR A 36 17.79 29.38 10.17
N PHE A 37 16.93 28.45 9.74
CA PHE A 37 17.29 27.04 9.56
C PHE A 37 18.36 26.86 8.49
N ALA A 38 18.21 27.49 7.33
CA ALA A 38 19.21 27.44 6.25
C ALA A 38 20.59 27.95 6.70
N ASP A 39 20.62 29.02 7.48
CA ASP A 39 21.84 29.60 8.04
C ASP A 39 22.47 28.66 9.07
N ALA A 40 21.68 28.04 9.94
CA ALA A 40 22.16 27.03 10.89
C ALA A 40 22.75 25.79 10.20
N VAL A 41 22.13 25.35 9.09
CA VAL A 41 22.66 24.25 8.26
C VAL A 41 24.00 24.64 7.63
N ASP A 42 24.11 25.83 7.06
CA ASP A 42 25.38 26.32 6.48
C ASP A 42 26.49 26.46 7.55
N ASP A 43 26.15 26.95 8.76
CA ASP A 43 27.10 27.09 9.87
C ASP A 43 27.67 25.74 10.32
N VAL A 44 26.80 24.76 10.56
CA VAL A 44 27.23 23.39 10.93
C VAL A 44 28.02 22.75 9.80
N THR A 45 27.61 22.95 8.55
CA THR A 45 28.30 22.43 7.37
C THR A 45 29.71 23.02 7.26
N GLY A 46 29.86 24.33 7.48
CA GLY A 46 31.15 25.00 7.45
C GLY A 46 32.14 24.45 8.49
N VAL A 47 31.70 24.32 9.74
CA VAL A 47 32.53 23.79 10.83
C VAL A 47 32.93 22.34 10.56
N THR A 48 31.98 21.50 10.15
CA THR A 48 32.21 20.06 9.93
C THR A 48 33.11 19.83 8.72
N ASN A 49 32.93 20.60 7.64
CA ASN A 49 33.76 20.52 6.44
C ASN A 49 35.22 20.94 6.72
N ASN A 50 35.44 21.94 7.57
CA ASN A 50 36.80 22.33 7.95
C ASN A 50 37.52 21.18 8.70
N ALA A 51 36.82 20.49 9.60
CA ALA A 51 37.36 19.33 10.31
C ALA A 51 37.63 18.14 9.36
N ALA A 52 36.68 17.84 8.47
CA ALA A 52 36.82 16.77 7.48
C ALA A 52 37.97 17.03 6.51
N ARG A 53 38.11 18.26 6.01
CA ARG A 53 39.24 18.66 5.16
C ARG A 53 40.58 18.58 5.90
N SER A 54 40.62 18.99 7.16
CA SER A 54 41.83 18.83 7.97
C SER A 54 42.24 17.36 8.10
N LEU A 55 41.29 16.44 8.25
CA LEU A 55 41.57 15.00 8.26
C LEU A 55 42.07 14.49 6.90
N ILE A 56 41.44 14.91 5.80
CA ILE A 56 41.80 14.49 4.44
C ILE A 56 43.16 15.04 4.02
N GLU A 57 43.45 16.30 4.31
CA GLU A 57 44.67 16.98 3.87
C GLU A 57 45.91 16.53 4.67
N ASN A 58 45.73 16.11 5.93
CA ASN A 58 46.83 15.70 6.80
C ASN A 58 47.09 14.19 6.87
N ASN A 59 46.25 13.36 6.23
CA ASN A 59 46.39 11.91 6.23
C ASN A 59 46.40 11.35 4.80
N ARG A 60 46.93 10.13 4.61
CA ARG A 60 46.97 9.45 3.29
C ARG A 60 46.70 7.95 3.44
N GLY A 61 46.10 7.36 2.42
CA GLY A 61 45.82 5.91 2.33
C GLY A 61 44.39 5.62 1.89
N GLN A 62 44.13 4.38 1.51
CA GLN A 62 42.88 3.97 0.85
C GLN A 62 41.61 4.31 1.65
N SER A 63 41.68 4.29 2.99
CA SER A 63 40.55 4.69 3.85
C SER A 63 40.32 6.21 3.87
N ILE A 64 41.38 7.01 3.75
CA ILE A 64 41.28 8.47 3.63
C ILE A 64 40.77 8.85 2.25
N ASP A 65 41.18 8.13 1.20
CA ASP A 65 40.69 8.34 -0.16
C ASP A 65 39.19 8.00 -0.28
N ALA A 66 38.75 6.91 0.35
CA ALA A 66 37.32 6.55 0.42
C ALA A 66 36.50 7.56 1.25
N PHE A 67 37.08 8.07 2.35
CA PHE A 67 36.44 9.12 3.14
C PHE A 67 36.35 10.45 2.38
N ASP A 68 37.37 10.81 1.60
CA ASP A 68 37.36 12.00 0.73
C ASP A 68 36.30 11.89 -0.37
N GLU A 69 36.18 10.71 -1.01
CA GLU A 69 35.12 10.45 -1.99
C GLU A 69 33.73 10.51 -1.34
N PHE A 70 33.54 9.90 -0.18
CA PHE A 70 32.31 9.98 0.61
C PHE A 70 31.95 11.43 0.96
N TRP A 71 32.88 12.17 1.57
CA TRP A 71 32.65 13.54 2.03
C TRP A 71 32.35 14.49 0.86
N SER A 72 32.92 14.23 -0.31
CA SER A 72 32.70 15.05 -1.50
C SER A 72 31.25 15.08 -2.00
N ARG A 73 30.45 14.06 -1.66
CA ARG A 73 29.02 13.97 -2.00
C ARG A 73 28.16 14.81 -1.05
N TYR A 74 28.62 14.98 0.19
CA TYR A 74 27.94 15.77 1.22
C TYR A 74 28.30 17.26 1.12
N HIS A 75 29.58 17.59 0.92
CA HIS A 75 30.02 18.97 0.68
C HIS A 75 31.44 19.07 0.06
N ARG A 76 31.57 19.60 -1.16
CA ARG A 76 32.86 19.96 -1.78
C ARG A 76 32.73 21.15 -2.72
N GLY A 77 33.63 22.13 -2.59
CA GLY A 77 33.73 23.26 -3.52
C GLY A 77 32.44 24.08 -3.66
N GLY A 78 31.66 24.21 -2.58
CA GLY A 78 30.39 24.94 -2.58
C GLY A 78 29.20 24.18 -3.18
N ARG A 79 29.32 22.87 -3.40
CA ARG A 79 28.25 21.98 -3.91
C ARG A 79 28.10 20.74 -3.03
N GLY A 80 26.96 20.06 -3.09
CA GLY A 80 26.67 18.84 -2.33
C GLY A 80 25.42 18.96 -1.44
N TRP A 81 24.96 17.83 -0.93
CA TRP A 81 23.64 17.69 -0.28
C TRP A 81 23.35 18.74 0.80
N LEU A 82 24.29 19.01 1.71
CA LEU A 82 24.09 19.99 2.78
C LEU A 82 23.90 21.41 2.25
N LYS A 83 24.60 21.73 1.15
CA LYS A 83 24.47 23.03 0.51
C LYS A 83 23.15 23.16 -0.25
N ASP A 84 22.73 22.09 -0.91
CA ASP A 84 21.45 22.05 -1.64
C ASP A 84 20.27 22.16 -0.68
N LEU A 85 20.32 21.51 0.49
CA LEU A 85 19.32 21.65 1.56
C LEU A 85 19.19 23.10 2.06
N ALA A 86 20.33 23.77 2.32
CA ALA A 86 20.33 25.17 2.74
C ALA A 86 19.80 26.09 1.62
N ASN A 87 20.12 25.83 0.36
CA ASN A 87 19.65 26.61 -0.78
C ASN A 87 18.13 26.44 -1.01
N SER A 88 17.61 25.21 -0.97
CA SER A 88 16.17 24.93 -1.10
C SER A 88 15.36 25.53 0.04
N SER A 89 15.88 25.51 1.27
CA SER A 89 15.25 26.16 2.42
C SER A 89 15.13 27.68 2.26
N ARG A 90 16.13 28.33 1.62
CA ARG A 90 16.05 29.76 1.28
C ARG A 90 15.06 30.04 0.16
N SER A 91 15.02 29.18 -0.86
CA SER A 91 14.03 29.27 -1.93
C SER A 91 12.60 29.22 -1.39
N MET A 92 12.33 28.30 -0.44
CA MET A 92 11.04 28.20 0.24
C MET A 92 10.70 29.49 1.02
N ALA A 93 11.68 30.10 1.71
CA ALA A 93 11.48 31.37 2.39
C ALA A 93 11.14 32.52 1.42
N ASP A 94 11.78 32.57 0.26
CA ASP A 94 11.53 33.60 -0.76
C ASP A 94 10.13 33.44 -1.39
N SER A 95 9.67 32.20 -1.59
CA SER A 95 8.30 31.91 -2.02
C SER A 95 7.27 32.35 -0.98
N LEU A 96 7.52 32.09 0.32
CA LEU A 96 6.63 32.52 1.40
C LEU A 96 6.53 34.05 1.50
N ASP A 97 7.63 34.77 1.29
CA ASP A 97 7.61 36.25 1.24
C ASP A 97 6.84 36.77 0.02
N THR A 98 7.03 36.14 -1.14
CA THR A 98 6.29 36.49 -2.37
C THR A 98 4.78 36.29 -2.19
N TYR A 99 4.41 35.21 -1.50
CA TYR A 99 3.01 34.94 -1.15
C TYR A 99 2.46 35.97 -0.15
N ALA A 100 3.26 36.34 0.86
CA ALA A 100 2.91 37.39 1.81
C ALA A 100 2.68 38.75 1.11
N ASP A 101 3.53 39.11 0.14
CA ASP A 101 3.37 40.31 -0.69
C ASP A 101 2.08 40.28 -1.52
N ALA A 102 1.73 39.12 -2.08
CA ALA A 102 0.48 38.95 -2.83
C ALA A 102 -0.75 39.12 -1.94
N VAL A 103 -0.73 38.54 -0.72
CA VAL A 103 -1.79 38.70 0.28
C VAL A 103 -1.93 40.17 0.71
N ALA A 104 -0.82 40.86 0.94
CA ALA A 104 -0.79 42.28 1.28
C ALA A 104 -1.37 43.16 0.15
N GLY A 105 -0.99 42.86 -1.10
CA GLY A 105 -1.50 43.54 -2.28
C GLY A 105 -3.00 43.33 -2.48
N ALA A 106 -3.48 42.10 -2.29
CA ALA A 106 -4.90 41.76 -2.38
C ALA A 106 -5.72 42.49 -1.29
N LYS A 107 -5.23 42.53 -0.04
CA LYS A 107 -5.86 43.25 1.06
C LYS A 107 -5.99 44.75 0.76
N LYS A 108 -4.91 45.37 0.29
CA LYS A 108 -4.90 46.80 -0.06
C LYS A 108 -5.87 47.14 -1.20
N LYS A 109 -5.98 46.26 -2.19
CA LYS A 109 -6.89 46.43 -3.32
C LYS A 109 -8.36 46.28 -2.87
N LEU A 110 -8.64 45.32 -1.98
CA LEU A 110 -9.96 45.16 -1.37
C LEU A 110 -10.35 46.38 -0.51
N GLU A 111 -9.43 46.91 0.29
CA GLU A 111 -9.64 48.14 1.07
C GLU A 111 -9.94 49.35 0.17
N HIS A 112 -9.25 49.48 -0.96
CA HIS A 112 -9.47 50.55 -1.93
C HIS A 112 -10.83 50.46 -2.64
N GLU A 113 -11.25 49.26 -3.06
CA GLU A 113 -12.54 49.03 -3.71
C GLU A 113 -13.72 49.22 -2.72
N LEU A 114 -13.53 48.87 -1.44
CA LEU A 114 -14.47 49.14 -0.35
C LEU A 114 -14.59 50.64 0.00
N GLU A 115 -13.55 51.44 -0.22
CA GLU A 115 -13.60 52.90 -0.09
C GLU A 115 -14.36 53.58 -1.24
N ILE A 116 -14.28 53.04 -2.45
CA ILE A 116 -14.91 53.62 -3.65
C ILE A 116 -16.41 53.31 -3.69
N VAL A 117 -16.82 52.09 -3.32
CA VAL A 117 -18.22 51.65 -3.37
C VAL A 117 -18.81 51.71 -1.97
N GLY A 118 -19.21 52.92 -1.56
CA GLY A 118 -19.94 53.14 -0.32
C GLY A 118 -21.07 52.11 -0.12
N ALA A 119 -20.87 51.23 0.86
CA ALA A 119 -21.85 50.34 1.50
C ALA A 119 -22.72 49.42 0.62
N THR A 120 -22.40 49.20 -0.66
CA THR A 120 -23.25 48.37 -1.52
C THR A 120 -22.54 47.09 -1.97
N LEU A 121 -22.68 46.08 -1.12
CA LEU A 121 -22.53 44.62 -1.32
C LEU A 121 -21.88 44.15 -2.64
N VAL A 122 -20.61 43.72 -2.57
CA VAL A 122 -20.03 42.71 -3.47
C VAL A 122 -19.36 41.65 -2.60
N ALA A 123 -20.12 40.63 -2.20
CA ALA A 123 -19.63 39.50 -1.43
C ALA A 123 -18.96 38.40 -2.31
N GLY A 124 -18.97 38.56 -3.64
CA GLY A 124 -18.56 37.51 -4.57
C GLY A 124 -17.07 37.45 -4.92
N THR A 125 -16.34 38.56 -4.84
CA THR A 125 -14.93 38.63 -5.32
C THR A 125 -13.90 38.11 -4.32
N ALA A 126 -14.26 37.98 -3.04
CA ALA A 126 -13.32 37.51 -2.00
C ALA A 126 -13.21 35.97 -1.93
N LEU A 127 -14.26 35.23 -2.30
CA LEU A 127 -14.27 33.76 -2.20
C LEU A 127 -13.49 33.08 -3.32
N ALA A 128 -13.42 33.66 -4.52
CA ALA A 128 -12.73 33.05 -5.66
C ALA A 128 -11.21 32.90 -5.46
N PHE A 129 -10.61 33.65 -4.53
CA PHE A 129 -9.18 33.55 -4.21
C PHE A 129 -8.83 32.41 -3.26
N PHE A 130 -9.80 31.78 -2.60
CA PHE A 130 -9.56 30.79 -1.54
C PHE A 130 -9.96 29.35 -1.90
N THR A 131 -10.46 29.08 -3.11
CA THR A 131 -11.02 27.75 -3.44
C THR A 131 -10.58 27.14 -4.78
N ALA A 132 -9.42 27.50 -5.33
CA ALA A 132 -8.91 26.84 -6.53
C ALA A 132 -7.44 26.42 -6.37
N GLY A 133 -7.24 25.21 -5.84
CA GLY A 133 -6.05 24.43 -6.18
C GLY A 133 -6.14 24.04 -7.65
N ILE A 134 -5.06 24.23 -8.40
CA ILE A 134 -5.03 23.86 -9.82
C ILE A 134 -3.77 23.03 -10.06
N SER A 135 -3.95 21.73 -10.27
CA SER A 135 -3.11 20.90 -11.13
C SER A 135 -3.45 21.19 -12.60
N GLU A 136 -2.47 21.00 -13.49
CA GLU A 136 -2.46 21.47 -14.88
C GLU A 136 -3.73 21.19 -15.71
N GLY A 137 -4.23 22.25 -16.34
CA GLY A 137 -5.30 22.18 -17.33
C GLY A 137 -5.83 23.54 -17.77
N VAL A 138 -5.20 24.13 -18.80
CA VAL A 138 -5.80 25.10 -19.73
C VAL A 138 -5.90 26.56 -19.24
N ALA A 139 -5.00 27.44 -19.71
CA ALA A 139 -5.14 28.89 -19.56
C ALA A 139 -6.40 29.47 -20.27
N ALA A 140 -6.98 28.74 -21.22
CA ALA A 140 -8.30 29.03 -21.79
C ALA A 140 -9.49 28.42 -20.99
N GLY A 141 -9.26 27.36 -20.22
CA GLY A 141 -10.27 26.68 -19.41
C GLY A 141 -10.54 27.38 -18.09
N ALA A 142 -9.53 28.02 -17.50
CA ALA A 142 -9.69 28.83 -16.28
C ALA A 142 -10.66 30.02 -16.50
N VAL A 143 -10.58 30.68 -17.65
CA VAL A 143 -11.49 31.78 -18.03
C VAL A 143 -12.91 31.24 -18.26
N ALA A 144 -13.05 30.10 -18.92
CA ALA A 144 -14.34 29.46 -19.18
C ALA A 144 -15.01 28.94 -17.88
N GLY A 145 -14.24 28.33 -16.98
CA GLY A 145 -14.72 27.83 -15.68
C GLY A 145 -15.16 28.94 -14.73
N ILE A 146 -14.48 30.09 -14.73
CA ILE A 146 -14.90 31.28 -13.96
C ILE A 146 -16.23 31.84 -14.50
N VAL A 147 -16.43 31.85 -15.82
CA VAL A 147 -17.67 32.31 -16.46
C VAL A 147 -18.82 31.31 -16.26
N GLU A 148 -18.55 30.01 -16.32
CA GLU A 148 -19.54 28.92 -16.13
C GLU A 148 -19.97 28.80 -14.66
N LEU A 149 -19.05 28.95 -13.71
CA LEU A 149 -19.35 28.99 -12.27
C LEU A 149 -20.15 30.26 -11.90
N ALA A 150 -19.82 31.41 -12.50
CA ALA A 150 -20.62 32.63 -12.32
C ALA A 150 -22.04 32.46 -12.89
N GLY A 151 -22.16 31.80 -14.04
CA GLY A 151 -23.45 31.48 -14.67
C GLY A 151 -24.33 30.54 -13.85
N THR A 152 -23.75 29.50 -13.23
CA THR A 152 -24.47 28.58 -12.33
C THR A 152 -24.92 29.23 -11.01
N LEU A 153 -24.29 30.35 -10.64
CA LEU A 153 -24.63 31.15 -9.46
C LEU A 153 -25.47 32.40 -9.78
N GLY A 154 -25.90 32.57 -11.04
CA GLY A 154 -26.78 33.66 -11.47
C GLY A 154 -26.13 35.03 -11.61
N VAL A 155 -24.79 35.09 -11.77
CA VAL A 155 -23.99 36.32 -11.83
C VAL A 155 -23.26 36.42 -13.17
N SER A 156 -23.22 37.60 -13.79
CA SER A 156 -22.47 37.85 -15.03
C SER A 156 -21.11 38.52 -14.74
N VAL A 157 -20.00 37.89 -15.15
CA VAL A 157 -18.64 38.45 -15.08
C VAL A 157 -18.17 38.78 -16.51
N SER A 158 -17.46 39.90 -16.71
CA SER A 158 -16.97 40.27 -18.05
C SER A 158 -15.70 39.50 -18.44
N THR A 159 -15.56 39.22 -19.73
CA THR A 159 -14.43 38.44 -20.28
C THR A 159 -13.09 39.12 -20.03
N GLU A 160 -13.02 40.46 -19.98
CA GLU A 160 -11.80 41.17 -19.61
C GLU A 160 -11.37 40.93 -18.16
N VAL A 161 -12.31 40.80 -17.22
CA VAL A 161 -12.00 40.57 -15.78
C VAL A 161 -11.53 39.13 -15.53
N ALA A 162 -12.13 38.15 -16.21
CA ALA A 162 -11.71 36.76 -16.13
C ALA A 162 -10.31 36.52 -16.74
N THR A 163 -9.96 37.30 -17.78
CA THR A 163 -8.65 37.21 -18.45
C THR A 163 -7.50 37.68 -17.56
N ILE A 164 -7.69 38.76 -16.78
CA ILE A 164 -6.68 39.33 -15.87
C ILE A 164 -6.37 38.37 -14.70
N ALA A 165 -7.39 37.70 -14.17
CA ALA A 165 -7.22 36.69 -13.13
C ALA A 165 -6.45 35.47 -13.64
N GLY A 166 -6.76 34.99 -14.86
CA GLY A 166 -6.07 33.86 -15.49
C GLY A 166 -4.61 34.13 -15.84
N THR A 167 -4.26 35.35 -16.28
CA THR A 167 -2.86 35.69 -16.63
C THR A 167 -1.95 35.80 -15.41
N THR A 168 -2.48 36.22 -14.26
CA THR A 168 -1.69 36.38 -13.03
C THR A 168 -1.27 35.02 -12.43
N LEU A 169 -2.15 34.02 -12.52
CA LEU A 169 -1.89 32.65 -12.06
C LEU A 169 -0.93 31.87 -12.97
N ALA A 170 -1.00 32.08 -14.28
CA ALA A 170 -0.15 31.35 -15.24
C ALA A 170 1.34 31.76 -15.20
N THR A 171 1.65 32.99 -14.79
CA THR A 171 3.02 33.54 -14.90
C THR A 171 3.91 33.22 -13.69
N THR A 172 3.34 32.75 -12.58
CA THR A 172 4.05 32.49 -11.31
C THR A 172 4.51 31.04 -11.12
N ALA A 173 4.04 30.09 -11.95
CA ALA A 173 4.34 28.66 -11.78
C ALA A 173 5.47 28.10 -12.66
N MET A 174 6.04 28.87 -13.59
CA MET A 174 7.13 28.39 -14.47
C MET A 174 8.46 29.04 -14.12
N GLY A 175 9.33 28.31 -13.42
CA GLY A 175 10.67 28.81 -13.13
C GLY A 175 11.58 27.92 -12.27
N GLY A 176 11.58 26.60 -12.46
CA GLY A 176 12.70 25.74 -12.06
C GLY A 176 12.71 25.25 -10.61
N VAL A 177 12.33 23.98 -10.42
CA VAL A 177 13.07 22.89 -9.74
C VAL A 177 12.06 21.74 -9.63
N GLU A 178 12.17 20.77 -10.54
CA GLU A 178 11.61 19.44 -10.34
C GLU A 178 12.50 18.69 -9.35
N SER A 179 11.84 17.88 -8.50
CA SER A 179 12.35 17.04 -7.42
C SER A 179 12.43 17.70 -6.01
N VAL A 180 11.65 17.11 -5.09
CA VAL A 180 11.70 17.16 -3.60
C VAL A 180 10.57 17.85 -2.85
N THR A 181 9.70 18.68 -3.43
CA THR A 181 8.79 19.52 -2.60
C THR A 181 7.29 19.27 -2.74
N VAL A 182 6.83 18.08 -3.10
CA VAL A 182 5.37 17.83 -3.15
C VAL A 182 4.76 17.49 -1.78
N ASP A 183 5.47 16.80 -0.87
CA ASP A 183 4.86 16.36 0.39
C ASP A 183 4.97 17.34 1.58
N LEU A 184 5.71 18.44 1.45
CA LEU A 184 5.90 19.40 2.55
C LEU A 184 4.97 20.63 2.49
N ALA A 185 4.25 20.83 1.38
CA ALA A 185 3.59 22.12 1.11
C ALA A 185 2.06 22.14 1.29
N VAL A 186 1.39 21.00 1.44
CA VAL A 186 -0.10 20.98 1.38
C VAL A 186 -0.78 20.31 2.58
N ALA A 187 -0.20 19.26 3.19
CA ALA A 187 -0.93 18.46 4.19
C ALA A 187 -1.09 19.12 5.58
N GLN A 188 -0.04 19.77 6.11
CA GLN A 188 -0.10 20.42 7.42
C GLN A 188 -0.95 21.71 7.45
N PRO A 189 -0.92 22.56 6.40
CA PRO A 189 -1.81 23.72 6.34
C PRO A 189 -3.29 23.34 6.31
N VAL A 190 -3.65 22.24 5.62
CA VAL A 190 -5.04 21.77 5.51
C VAL A 190 -5.55 21.23 6.85
N SER A 191 -4.75 20.45 7.59
CA SER A 191 -5.13 19.91 8.91
C SER A 191 -5.19 20.96 10.03
N ILE A 192 -4.44 22.06 9.90
CA ILE A 192 -4.57 23.24 10.77
C ILE A 192 -5.81 24.06 10.39
N ALA A 193 -6.12 24.17 9.09
CA ALA A 193 -7.29 24.89 8.57
C ALA A 193 -8.63 24.18 8.84
N THR A 194 -8.64 22.85 8.95
CA THR A 194 -9.83 22.05 9.31
C THR A 194 -10.00 21.87 10.82
N GLY A 195 -9.04 22.35 11.64
CA GLY A 195 -9.11 22.32 13.10
C GLY A 195 -8.69 20.99 13.75
N GLU A 196 -8.09 20.07 13.00
CA GLU A 196 -7.64 18.76 13.50
C GLU A 196 -6.30 18.83 14.26
N ALA A 197 -5.47 19.86 14.02
CA ALA A 197 -4.18 20.05 14.71
C ALA A 197 -3.98 21.49 15.22
N LYS A 198 -3.33 21.65 16.39
CA LYS A 198 -3.11 22.95 17.07
C LYS A 198 -1.71 23.56 16.92
N GLY A 199 -0.88 23.08 15.99
CA GLY A 199 0.43 23.68 15.71
C GLY A 199 1.35 22.78 14.88
N PHE A 200 2.44 23.37 14.37
CA PHE A 200 3.48 22.64 13.62
C PHE A 200 4.23 21.65 14.52
N ASN A 201 4.31 20.39 14.08
CA ASN A 201 5.03 19.34 14.80
C ASN A 201 6.44 19.15 14.23
N LEU A 202 7.47 19.49 15.01
CA LEU A 202 8.88 19.37 14.60
C LEU A 202 9.38 17.92 14.48
N ASP A 203 8.64 16.91 14.97
CA ASP A 203 9.00 15.50 14.78
C ASP A 203 8.84 15.05 13.31
N GLU A 204 7.94 15.67 12.55
CA GLU A 204 7.70 15.39 11.13
C GLU A 204 8.83 15.95 10.24
N ALA A 205 9.41 17.09 10.64
CA ALA A 205 10.58 17.67 9.98
C ALA A 205 11.85 16.84 10.20
N VAL A 206 11.99 16.21 11.37
CA VAL A 206 13.09 15.26 11.66
C VAL A 206 12.91 13.95 10.87
N GLN A 207 11.67 13.53 10.59
CA GLN A 207 11.39 12.31 9.81
C GLN A 207 11.72 12.45 8.32
N ALA A 208 11.47 13.61 7.69
CA ALA A 208 11.96 13.88 6.33
C ALA A 208 13.51 13.80 6.24
N GLY A 209 14.21 14.23 7.29
CA GLY A 209 15.66 14.08 7.42
C GLY A 209 16.14 12.65 7.71
N THR A 210 15.31 11.82 8.37
CA THR A 210 15.66 10.45 8.77
C THR A 210 15.36 9.43 7.67
N ILE A 211 14.34 9.65 6.85
CA ILE A 211 14.05 8.82 5.67
C ILE A 211 15.14 8.99 4.61
N GLY A 212 15.69 10.20 4.46
CA GLY A 212 16.92 10.43 3.69
C GLY A 212 18.17 9.74 4.26
N ALA A 213 18.21 9.47 5.57
CA ALA A 213 19.28 8.70 6.20
C ALA A 213 19.11 7.17 6.02
N LEU A 214 17.89 6.68 5.83
CA LEU A 214 17.58 5.25 5.62
C LEU A 214 17.84 4.78 4.19
N THR A 215 17.72 5.65 3.19
CA THR A 215 18.02 5.33 1.78
C THR A 215 19.49 5.59 1.39
N GLY A 216 20.31 6.19 2.28
CA GLY A 216 21.62 6.75 1.92
C GLY A 216 22.89 5.98 2.34
N GLY A 217 22.82 4.86 3.07
CA GLY A 217 24.08 4.19 3.46
C GLY A 217 24.04 3.01 4.43
N ALA A 218 23.09 2.07 4.30
CA ALA A 218 22.97 0.98 5.27
C ALA A 218 22.64 -0.41 4.71
N LEU A 219 23.15 -0.79 3.53
CA LEU A 219 23.15 -2.19 3.09
C LEU A 219 24.51 -2.58 2.50
N GLY A 220 25.49 -2.76 3.39
CA GLY A 220 26.80 -3.26 3.03
C GLY A 220 27.79 -3.27 4.19
N GLY A 221 27.67 -4.26 5.08
CA GLY A 221 28.80 -4.77 5.87
C GLY A 221 29.16 -4.07 7.19
N ALA A 222 28.34 -4.26 8.23
CA ALA A 222 28.82 -4.29 9.62
C ALA A 222 27.76 -4.89 10.57
N GLY A 223 27.49 -6.19 10.42
CA GLY A 223 26.93 -6.97 11.52
C GLY A 223 28.00 -7.16 12.59
N ALA A 224 28.26 -6.14 13.42
CA ALA A 224 28.92 -6.19 14.73
C ALA A 224 29.29 -4.77 15.18
N THR A 225 28.41 -4.09 15.92
CA THR A 225 28.71 -3.12 17.01
C THR A 225 27.47 -2.26 17.35
N ALA A 226 26.37 -2.91 17.74
CA ALA A 226 25.28 -2.25 18.47
C ALA A 226 25.17 -2.83 19.89
N ARG A 227 26.33 -2.95 20.56
CA ARG A 227 26.46 -3.36 21.96
C ARG A 227 27.44 -2.43 22.68
N ALA A 228 27.21 -1.12 22.57
CA ALA A 228 27.93 -0.10 23.33
C ALA A 228 27.18 1.25 23.31
N ALA A 229 25.94 1.25 23.78
CA ALA A 229 25.24 2.49 24.17
C ALA A 229 24.27 2.23 25.34
N ALA A 230 24.60 1.26 26.19
CA ALA A 230 23.79 0.87 27.35
C ALA A 230 24.32 1.42 28.68
N ASP A 231 25.40 2.21 28.69
CA ASP A 231 25.95 2.83 29.90
C ASP A 231 26.11 4.35 29.71
N VAL A 232 24.99 5.06 29.69
CA VAL A 232 24.95 6.45 30.19
C VAL A 232 23.72 6.57 31.08
N ASP A 233 23.98 6.61 32.38
CA ASP A 233 23.07 6.50 33.52
C ASP A 233 22.18 7.75 33.73
N GLY A 234 21.69 8.37 32.65
CA GLY A 234 21.06 9.70 32.68
C GLY A 234 19.60 9.79 32.22
N LEU A 235 19.03 8.76 31.58
CA LEU A 235 17.68 8.83 30.98
C LEU A 235 16.65 7.91 31.64
N ARG A 236 16.99 7.24 32.75
CA ARG A 236 16.12 6.27 33.43
C ARG A 236 14.98 6.87 34.27
N ASN A 237 14.83 8.20 34.36
CA ASN A 237 13.84 8.84 35.22
C ASN A 237 12.92 9.87 34.54
N LEU A 238 12.45 9.58 33.32
CA LEU A 238 11.19 10.14 32.82
C LEU A 238 10.17 9.02 32.63
N ARG A 239 9.77 8.43 33.76
CA ARG A 239 8.49 7.72 33.87
C ARG A 239 7.37 8.77 33.70
N LEU A 240 6.83 8.91 32.50
CA LEU A 240 5.50 9.49 32.33
C LEU A 240 4.49 8.48 32.88
N ALA A 241 4.13 8.64 34.15
CA ALA A 241 3.04 7.95 34.78
C ALA A 241 1.73 8.32 34.07
N GLY A 242 1.02 7.34 33.51
CA GLY A 242 -0.38 7.54 33.12
C GLY A 242 -0.92 6.78 31.92
N LEU A 243 -0.10 6.11 31.10
CA LEU A 243 -0.57 5.39 29.90
C LEU A 243 -0.02 3.96 29.83
N ASN A 244 -0.39 3.12 30.81
CA ASN A 244 -0.29 1.68 30.62
C ASN A 244 -1.63 1.21 30.02
N GLY A 245 -1.60 0.75 28.76
CA GLY A 245 -2.74 0.06 28.15
C GLY A 245 -3.39 0.71 26.92
N LEU A 246 -2.67 1.51 26.14
CA LEU A 246 -3.10 1.92 24.79
C LEU A 246 -2.17 1.30 23.75
N GLU A 247 -2.48 0.08 23.32
CA GLU A 247 -2.05 -0.38 22.01
C GLU A 247 -2.80 0.48 20.98
N LEU A 248 -2.06 1.34 20.27
CA LEU A 248 -2.61 2.02 19.09
C LEU A 248 -2.89 0.91 18.05
N PRO A 249 -4.11 0.84 17.48
CA PRO A 249 -4.44 -0.19 16.51
C PRO A 249 -3.43 -0.13 15.35
N SER A 250 -2.96 -1.30 14.92
CA SER A 250 -2.04 -1.52 13.80
C SER A 250 -2.63 -1.18 12.43
N ALA A 251 -3.59 -0.24 12.38
CA ALA A 251 -4.33 0.12 11.19
C ALA A 251 -3.36 0.64 10.12
N GLY A 252 -3.02 -0.25 9.18
CA GLY A 252 -2.24 0.02 7.98
C GLY A 252 -0.90 -0.72 7.86
N ARG A 253 -0.36 -1.37 8.91
CA ARG A 253 0.80 -2.29 8.70
C ARG A 253 0.32 -3.65 8.19
N ILE A 254 0.85 -4.12 7.06
CA ILE A 254 0.46 -5.39 6.45
C ILE A 254 1.38 -6.56 6.81
N ARG A 255 2.56 -6.30 7.36
CA ARG A 255 3.53 -7.33 7.79
C ARG A 255 2.88 -8.28 8.81
N PRO A 256 2.79 -9.59 8.53
CA PRO A 256 2.36 -10.56 9.54
C PRO A 256 3.41 -10.66 10.67
N PRO A 257 2.98 -10.95 11.91
CA PRO A 257 3.89 -11.35 12.98
C PRO A 257 4.80 -12.52 12.57
N GLU A 258 6.01 -12.63 13.11
CA GLU A 258 7.00 -13.67 12.75
C GLU A 258 6.43 -15.11 12.81
N GLY A 259 5.58 -15.40 13.81
CA GLY A 259 4.93 -16.72 13.94
C GLY A 259 3.85 -17.02 12.89
N GLU A 260 3.35 -16.00 12.20
CA GLU A 260 2.28 -16.11 11.20
C GLU A 260 2.82 -16.05 9.76
N LEU A 261 4.12 -15.80 9.56
CA LEU A 261 4.71 -15.73 8.22
C LEU A 261 4.47 -16.99 7.38
N PRO A 262 4.59 -18.23 7.91
CA PRO A 262 4.30 -19.41 7.10
C PRO A 262 2.83 -19.49 6.71
N ALA A 263 1.92 -19.18 7.63
CA ALA A 263 0.49 -19.21 7.37
C ALA A 263 0.07 -18.17 6.32
N GLY A 264 0.58 -16.94 6.47
CA GLY A 264 0.28 -15.80 5.59
C GLY A 264 0.96 -15.87 4.23
N GLY A 265 2.03 -16.65 4.07
CA GLY A 265 2.72 -16.84 2.78
C GLY A 265 2.05 -17.84 1.84
N ARG A 266 0.97 -18.52 2.27
CA ARG A 266 0.28 -19.52 1.43
C ARG A 266 -0.72 -18.82 0.50
N PRO A 267 -0.68 -19.07 -0.82
CA PRO A 267 -1.77 -18.66 -1.70
C PRO A 267 -3.03 -19.45 -1.37
N THR A 268 -4.20 -18.86 -1.62
CA THR A 268 -5.49 -19.47 -1.21
C THR A 268 -5.69 -20.86 -1.82
N GLU A 269 -5.25 -21.09 -3.06
CA GLU A 269 -5.31 -22.41 -3.73
C GLU A 269 -4.46 -23.50 -3.06
N ALA A 270 -3.45 -23.13 -2.26
CA ALA A 270 -2.58 -24.05 -1.55
C ALA A 270 -3.00 -24.27 -0.09
N ILE A 271 -4.13 -23.70 0.34
CA ILE A 271 -4.68 -23.89 1.69
C ILE A 271 -5.56 -25.13 1.69
N GLU A 272 -5.17 -26.13 2.47
CA GLU A 272 -5.97 -27.33 2.69
C GLU A 272 -7.21 -26.98 3.51
N CYS A 273 -8.41 -27.18 2.93
CA CYS A 273 -9.66 -26.73 3.52
C CYS A 273 -10.65 -27.88 3.75
N VAL A 274 -11.53 -27.69 4.73
CA VAL A 274 -12.69 -28.56 5.00
C VAL A 274 -13.97 -27.72 5.16
N GLY A 275 -15.12 -28.36 4.99
CA GLY A 275 -16.41 -27.67 5.04
C GLY A 275 -16.54 -26.68 3.89
N ASP A 276 -16.95 -25.46 4.21
CA ASP A 276 -17.14 -24.37 3.25
C ASP A 276 -16.25 -23.17 3.62
N PRO A 277 -15.19 -22.90 2.85
CA PRO A 277 -13.87 -23.44 3.13
C PRO A 277 -13.27 -22.92 4.44
N VAL A 278 -12.82 -23.84 5.29
CA VAL A 278 -12.04 -23.52 6.49
C VAL A 278 -10.67 -24.17 6.41
N ASP A 279 -9.61 -23.38 6.56
CA ASP A 279 -8.23 -23.86 6.65
C ASP A 279 -8.07 -24.84 7.81
N VAL A 280 -7.69 -26.09 7.53
CA VAL A 280 -7.54 -27.13 8.55
C VAL A 280 -6.43 -26.81 9.55
N VAL A 281 -5.47 -25.97 9.19
CA VAL A 281 -4.31 -25.65 10.03
C VAL A 281 -4.60 -24.45 10.92
N THR A 282 -5.01 -23.33 10.33
CA THR A 282 -5.19 -22.07 11.09
C THR A 282 -6.61 -21.92 11.62
N GLY A 283 -7.58 -22.65 11.07
CA GLY A 283 -8.99 -22.46 11.35
C GLY A 283 -9.59 -21.18 10.76
N ALA A 284 -8.86 -20.47 9.89
CA ALA A 284 -9.41 -19.33 9.19
C ALA A 284 -10.47 -19.79 8.16
N MET A 285 -11.64 -19.15 8.18
CA MET A 285 -12.57 -19.16 7.06
C MET A 285 -11.92 -18.44 5.87
N VAL A 286 -11.95 -19.07 4.69
CA VAL A 286 -11.37 -18.58 3.44
C VAL A 286 -12.43 -18.61 2.34
N LEU A 287 -12.63 -17.49 1.65
CA LEU A 287 -13.61 -17.36 0.57
C LEU A 287 -13.00 -16.59 -0.60
N PRO A 288 -12.32 -17.27 -1.54
CA PRO A 288 -11.91 -16.68 -2.79
C PRO A 288 -13.13 -16.44 -3.68
N GLN A 289 -13.14 -15.32 -4.39
CA GLN A 289 -14.18 -14.90 -5.32
C GLN A 289 -13.52 -14.31 -6.58
N ALA A 290 -13.93 -14.81 -7.74
CA ALA A 290 -13.65 -14.16 -9.01
C ALA A 290 -14.92 -13.40 -9.43
N ASP A 291 -14.88 -12.07 -9.38
CA ASP A 291 -16.04 -11.25 -9.71
C ASP A 291 -16.28 -11.23 -11.23
N PHE A 292 -15.20 -11.16 -12.02
CA PHE A 292 -15.24 -11.38 -13.47
C PHE A 292 -13.87 -11.77 -14.03
N THR A 293 -13.89 -12.39 -15.22
CA THR A 293 -12.69 -12.62 -16.04
C THR A 293 -12.99 -12.20 -17.48
N LEU A 294 -12.21 -11.26 -18.01
CA LEU A 294 -12.27 -10.87 -19.42
C LEU A 294 -11.17 -11.62 -20.21
N PRO A 295 -11.53 -12.31 -21.30
CA PRO A 295 -10.60 -13.15 -22.04
C PRO A 295 -9.55 -12.34 -22.81
N GLY A 296 -8.30 -12.76 -22.77
CA GLY A 296 -7.19 -12.14 -23.49
C GLY A 296 -5.97 -13.07 -23.50
N GLN A 297 -4.88 -12.68 -24.17
CA GLN A 297 -3.62 -13.41 -24.06
C GLN A 297 -3.06 -13.34 -22.62
N LEU A 298 -3.25 -12.18 -21.98
CA LEU A 298 -3.18 -11.99 -20.53
C LEU A 298 -4.61 -11.76 -20.00
N PRO A 299 -5.35 -12.77 -19.55
CA PRO A 299 -6.72 -12.57 -19.07
C PRO A 299 -6.79 -11.56 -17.93
N LEU A 300 -7.75 -10.62 -18.00
CA LEU A 300 -8.02 -9.69 -16.91
C LEU A 300 -9.01 -10.33 -15.94
N ALA A 301 -8.50 -10.92 -14.86
CA ALA A 301 -9.29 -11.44 -13.76
C ALA A 301 -9.37 -10.42 -12.60
N PHE A 302 -10.59 -10.10 -12.18
CA PHE A 302 -10.83 -9.33 -10.97
C PHE A 302 -11.22 -10.26 -9.83
N GLU A 303 -10.36 -10.33 -8.82
CA GLU A 303 -10.44 -11.31 -7.74
C GLU A 303 -10.48 -10.61 -6.40
N ARG A 304 -11.17 -11.24 -5.45
CA ARG A 304 -11.19 -10.87 -4.04
C ARG A 304 -11.15 -12.13 -3.19
N ALA A 305 -10.51 -12.07 -2.03
CA ALA A 305 -10.53 -13.17 -1.08
C ALA A 305 -10.84 -12.64 0.32
N HIS A 306 -11.88 -13.19 0.95
CA HIS A 306 -12.08 -13.00 2.38
C HIS A 306 -11.26 -14.04 3.13
N LEU A 307 -10.50 -13.59 4.12
CA LEU A 307 -9.90 -14.46 5.11
C LEU A 307 -10.24 -13.89 6.49
N SER A 308 -10.86 -14.70 7.33
CA SER A 308 -11.25 -14.28 8.70
C SER A 308 -10.06 -13.82 9.57
N SER A 309 -8.82 -14.20 9.20
CA SER A 309 -7.56 -13.79 9.84
C SER A 309 -6.86 -12.59 9.17
N TYR A 310 -7.33 -12.11 8.03
CA TYR A 310 -6.68 -11.04 7.26
C TYR A 310 -7.19 -9.66 7.68
N ARG A 311 -6.30 -8.67 7.80
CA ARG A 311 -6.65 -7.28 8.22
C ARG A 311 -5.97 -6.19 7.37
N ALA A 312 -5.50 -6.56 6.18
CA ALA A 312 -4.74 -5.67 5.29
C ALA A 312 -5.57 -5.19 4.07
N GLY A 313 -6.89 -5.41 4.09
CA GLY A 313 -7.80 -4.94 3.05
C GLY A 313 -8.14 -3.46 3.17
N GLU A 314 -8.45 -2.82 2.04
CA GLU A 314 -8.81 -1.40 1.99
C GLU A 314 -10.18 -1.21 1.33
N TRP A 315 -10.26 -1.46 0.02
CA TRP A 315 -11.40 -1.05 -0.81
C TRP A 315 -12.69 -1.83 -0.57
N PHE A 316 -12.57 -3.07 -0.07
CA PHE A 316 -13.70 -3.97 0.23
C PHE A 316 -13.86 -4.26 1.73
N GLY A 317 -13.15 -3.50 2.58
CA GLY A 317 -13.09 -3.71 4.02
C GLY A 317 -11.85 -4.50 4.47
N PRO A 318 -11.54 -4.47 5.77
CA PRO A 318 -10.24 -4.89 6.30
C PRO A 318 -9.93 -6.38 6.10
N SER A 319 -10.96 -7.23 6.04
CA SER A 319 -10.84 -8.68 5.92
C SER A 319 -10.85 -9.20 4.48
N TRP A 320 -10.87 -8.31 3.49
CA TRP A 320 -10.89 -8.66 2.08
C TRP A 320 -9.58 -8.25 1.43
N ALA A 321 -8.90 -9.19 0.81
CA ALA A 321 -7.88 -8.90 -0.19
C ALA A 321 -8.56 -8.76 -1.56
N SER A 322 -7.99 -7.95 -2.46
CA SER A 322 -8.52 -7.79 -3.82
C SER A 322 -7.44 -7.44 -4.84
N THR A 323 -7.79 -7.52 -6.12
CA THR A 323 -6.95 -7.02 -7.22
C THR A 323 -6.59 -5.54 -7.04
N LEU A 324 -7.48 -4.72 -6.45
CA LEU A 324 -7.21 -3.31 -6.15
C LEU A 324 -6.42 -3.08 -4.86
N ASP A 325 -6.33 -4.07 -3.97
CA ASP A 325 -5.53 -3.96 -2.74
C ASP A 325 -4.10 -4.50 -2.90
N LYS A 326 -3.75 -5.02 -4.09
CA LYS A 326 -2.40 -5.51 -4.42
C LYS A 326 -1.41 -4.36 -4.28
N ARG A 327 -0.39 -4.53 -3.42
CA ARG A 327 0.62 -3.50 -3.15
C ARG A 327 1.91 -4.08 -2.57
N LEU A 328 2.99 -3.30 -2.65
CA LEU A 328 4.16 -3.45 -1.80
C LEU A 328 4.05 -2.46 -0.64
N GLN A 329 4.35 -2.94 0.56
CA GLN A 329 4.53 -2.10 1.72
C GLN A 329 5.97 -2.22 2.22
N LEU A 330 6.68 -1.10 2.27
CA LEU A 330 8.05 -1.02 2.74
C LEU A 330 8.05 -0.50 4.17
N ASP A 331 8.85 -1.13 5.02
CA ASP A 331 9.07 -0.73 6.41
C ASP A 331 10.55 -0.90 6.79
N GLU A 332 10.87 -0.64 8.06
CA GLU A 332 12.24 -0.76 8.57
C GLU A 332 12.83 -2.19 8.51
N GLN A 333 12.00 -3.21 8.24
CA GLN A 333 12.37 -4.62 8.26
C GLN A 333 12.46 -5.23 6.85
N GLY A 334 12.01 -4.53 5.82
CA GLY A 334 12.01 -5.01 4.43
C GLY A 334 10.75 -4.64 3.67
N VAL A 335 10.31 -5.54 2.81
CA VAL A 335 9.16 -5.32 1.91
C VAL A 335 8.14 -6.42 2.12
N VAL A 336 6.86 -6.08 2.10
CA VAL A 336 5.76 -7.04 2.12
C VAL A 336 4.93 -6.84 0.87
N PHE A 337 4.76 -7.90 0.09
CA PHE A 337 3.83 -7.93 -1.03
C PHE A 337 2.49 -8.53 -0.58
N ALA A 338 1.40 -7.78 -0.69
CA ALA A 338 0.04 -8.29 -0.51
C ALA A 338 -0.57 -8.64 -1.87
N ALA A 339 -1.04 -9.88 -2.02
CA ALA A 339 -1.74 -10.37 -3.20
C ALA A 339 -3.27 -10.28 -3.05
N ALA A 340 -4.00 -10.48 -4.16
CA ALA A 340 -5.48 -10.41 -4.17
C ALA A 340 -6.15 -11.59 -3.47
N ASP A 341 -5.43 -12.69 -3.28
CA ASP A 341 -5.90 -13.90 -2.63
C ASP A 341 -5.57 -13.94 -1.13
N GLY A 342 -5.09 -12.82 -0.55
CA GLY A 342 -4.72 -12.70 0.86
C GLY A 342 -3.30 -13.19 1.19
N MET A 343 -2.55 -13.73 0.23
CA MET A 343 -1.15 -14.10 0.42
C MET A 343 -0.31 -12.84 0.70
N ARG A 344 0.58 -12.95 1.69
CA ARG A 344 1.55 -11.92 2.07
C ARG A 344 2.96 -12.48 2.01
N LEU A 345 3.72 -12.05 1.00
CA LEU A 345 5.10 -12.45 0.82
C LEU A 345 6.03 -11.42 1.49
N VAL A 346 6.82 -11.87 2.46
CA VAL A 346 7.75 -11.00 3.21
C VAL A 346 9.17 -11.17 2.69
N TYR A 347 9.74 -10.06 2.22
CA TYR A 347 11.07 -9.96 1.64
C TYR A 347 12.04 -9.23 2.57
N PRO A 348 13.34 -9.57 2.51
CA PRO A 348 14.38 -8.69 3.04
C PRO A 348 14.43 -7.38 2.24
N VAL A 349 15.19 -6.39 2.73
CA VAL A 349 15.42 -5.16 1.97
C VAL A 349 16.19 -5.50 0.66
N PRO A 350 15.71 -5.08 -0.51
CA PRO A 350 16.39 -5.34 -1.78
C PRO A 350 17.76 -4.65 -1.83
N PRO A 351 18.80 -5.29 -2.36
CA PRO A 351 20.10 -4.67 -2.52
C PRO A 351 20.06 -3.61 -3.62
N ALA A 352 20.86 -2.56 -3.46
CA ALA A 352 20.94 -1.46 -4.42
C ALA A 352 21.68 -1.83 -5.74
N ASP A 353 22.18 -3.06 -5.87
CA ASP A 353 22.90 -3.54 -7.05
C ASP A 353 21.97 -4.12 -8.13
N GLY A 354 20.65 -4.10 -7.90
CA GLY A 354 19.66 -4.62 -8.85
C GLY A 354 19.40 -6.11 -8.72
N SER A 355 20.10 -6.84 -7.84
CA SER A 355 19.89 -8.28 -7.72
C SER A 355 18.56 -8.60 -7.03
N PRO A 356 17.78 -9.57 -7.56
CA PRO A 356 16.48 -9.90 -7.00
C PRO A 356 16.60 -10.61 -5.65
N VAL A 357 15.67 -10.31 -4.75
CA VAL A 357 15.50 -11.00 -3.46
C VAL A 357 14.27 -11.91 -3.49
N LEU A 358 14.28 -12.92 -2.63
CA LEU A 358 13.20 -13.90 -2.53
C LEU A 358 12.49 -13.78 -1.19
N PRO A 359 11.20 -14.14 -1.12
CA PRO A 359 10.46 -14.03 0.13
C PRO A 359 10.92 -15.11 1.11
N ARG A 360 10.67 -14.90 2.42
CA ARG A 360 11.04 -15.84 3.49
C ARG A 360 10.17 -17.11 3.50
N PHE A 361 8.90 -16.97 3.19
CA PHE A 361 7.91 -18.07 3.03
C PHE A 361 7.02 -17.80 1.82
N GLY A 362 6.37 -18.83 1.30
CA GLY A 362 5.50 -18.76 0.14
C GLY A 362 6.22 -19.02 -1.20
N PRO A 363 5.48 -18.86 -2.32
CA PRO A 363 6.00 -18.98 -3.67
C PRO A 363 7.26 -18.15 -3.89
N ARG A 364 8.21 -18.68 -4.67
CA ARG A 364 9.51 -18.04 -4.93
C ARG A 364 9.41 -16.95 -6.00
N TRP A 365 8.56 -15.97 -5.77
CA TRP A 365 8.40 -14.82 -6.66
C TRP A 365 9.49 -13.80 -6.36
N PRO A 366 10.53 -13.63 -7.22
CA PRO A 366 11.58 -12.65 -6.99
C PRO A 366 11.02 -11.24 -6.99
N LEU A 367 11.53 -10.45 -6.05
CA LEU A 367 11.32 -9.02 -5.99
C LEU A 367 12.62 -8.31 -6.42
N ALA A 368 12.53 -7.45 -7.42
CA ALA A 368 13.67 -6.71 -7.98
C ALA A 368 13.43 -5.19 -7.89
N TRP A 369 14.52 -4.43 -7.75
CA TRP A 369 14.52 -2.97 -7.77
C TRP A 369 15.89 -2.49 -8.26
N ASP A 370 15.91 -1.50 -9.15
CA ASP A 370 17.14 -1.06 -9.84
C ASP A 370 18.03 -0.11 -9.01
N GLY A 371 17.68 0.12 -7.74
CA GLY A 371 18.43 0.98 -6.83
C GLY A 371 18.20 2.48 -7.04
N ARG A 372 17.36 2.89 -8.00
CA ARG A 372 17.07 4.31 -8.27
C ARG A 372 15.90 4.80 -7.43
N LEU A 373 16.00 6.03 -6.95
CA LEU A 373 14.87 6.73 -6.33
C LEU A 373 13.74 6.86 -7.35
N GLY A 374 12.54 6.40 -6.98
CA GLY A 374 11.39 6.31 -7.88
C GLY A 374 11.52 5.22 -8.97
N GLY A 375 12.53 4.35 -8.87
CA GLY A 375 12.67 3.20 -9.77
C GLY A 375 11.55 2.19 -9.54
N VAL A 376 11.13 1.52 -10.62
CA VAL A 376 10.08 0.50 -10.58
C VAL A 376 10.58 -0.69 -9.76
N MET A 377 9.84 -1.03 -8.71
CA MET A 377 9.95 -2.31 -8.04
C MET A 377 9.08 -3.32 -8.78
N SER A 378 9.57 -4.56 -8.92
CA SER A 378 8.81 -5.60 -9.60
C SER A 378 8.74 -6.89 -8.79
N VAL A 379 7.60 -7.58 -8.88
CA VAL A 379 7.41 -8.95 -8.38
C VAL A 379 7.07 -9.85 -9.56
N THR A 380 7.92 -10.82 -9.85
CA THR A 380 7.75 -11.74 -10.97
C THR A 380 7.27 -13.10 -10.49
N ASP A 381 6.26 -13.66 -11.12
CA ASP A 381 5.95 -15.09 -11.02
C ASP A 381 6.73 -15.85 -12.11
N PRO A 382 7.78 -16.63 -11.76
CA PRO A 382 8.62 -17.29 -12.76
C PRO A 382 7.89 -18.37 -13.56
N ALA A 383 6.83 -18.98 -13.00
CA ALA A 383 6.10 -20.05 -13.67
C ALA A 383 5.29 -19.50 -14.86
N THR A 384 4.54 -18.43 -14.63
CA THR A 384 3.75 -17.78 -15.68
C THR A 384 4.57 -16.76 -16.49
N GLY A 385 5.62 -16.20 -15.89
CA GLY A 385 6.37 -15.06 -16.40
C GLY A 385 5.63 -13.74 -16.25
N VAL A 386 4.58 -13.69 -15.44
CA VAL A 386 3.84 -12.47 -15.15
C VAL A 386 4.66 -11.58 -14.22
N VAL A 387 4.88 -10.33 -14.62
CA VAL A 387 5.59 -9.30 -13.87
C VAL A 387 4.59 -8.28 -13.35
N ARG A 388 4.68 -7.95 -12.07
CA ARG A 388 3.88 -6.90 -11.42
C ARG A 388 4.78 -5.71 -11.12
N GLY A 389 4.40 -4.51 -11.57
CA GLY A 389 5.17 -3.28 -11.39
C GLY A 389 4.56 -2.35 -10.33
N PHE A 390 5.43 -1.72 -9.54
CA PHE A 390 5.10 -0.80 -8.45
C PHE A 390 6.11 0.36 -8.46
N SER A 391 5.67 1.61 -8.63
CA SER A 391 6.64 2.72 -8.68
C SER A 391 6.19 4.02 -8.00
N HIS A 392 4.88 4.29 -7.99
CA HIS A 392 4.33 5.52 -7.43
C HIS A 392 3.86 5.29 -5.98
N PRO A 393 4.45 5.97 -4.98
CA PRO A 393 4.00 5.83 -3.60
C PRO A 393 2.67 6.52 -3.33
N GLU A 394 1.86 5.88 -2.49
CA GLU A 394 0.64 6.47 -1.93
C GLU A 394 0.92 7.10 -0.56
N THR A 395 0.15 8.14 -0.23
CA THR A 395 0.22 8.78 1.09
C THR A 395 -0.36 7.84 2.15
N THR A 396 0.48 7.33 3.04
CA THR A 396 0.05 6.44 4.12
C THR A 396 -0.14 7.20 5.44
N ARG A 397 -1.15 6.80 6.23
CA ARG A 397 -1.39 7.33 7.57
C ARG A 397 -0.49 6.67 8.63
N VAL A 398 0.23 5.62 8.26
CA VAL A 398 1.09 4.85 9.17
C VAL A 398 2.51 5.37 9.15
N ARG A 399 3.03 5.71 10.33
CA ARG A 399 4.42 6.17 10.45
C ARG A 399 5.41 5.08 10.04
N HIS A 400 6.46 5.51 9.33
CA HIS A 400 7.60 4.67 8.91
C HIS A 400 7.24 3.54 7.95
N VAL A 401 6.19 3.75 7.16
CA VAL A 401 5.73 2.80 6.15
C VAL A 401 5.62 3.54 4.82
N LEU A 402 5.86 2.85 3.71
CA LEU A 402 5.62 3.35 2.36
C LEU A 402 4.79 2.32 1.60
N ASP A 403 3.63 2.73 1.09
CA ASP A 403 2.77 1.89 0.28
C ASP A 403 2.99 2.20 -1.21
N LEU A 404 3.25 1.16 -2.01
CA LEU A 404 3.34 1.22 -3.47
C LEU A 404 2.21 0.34 -4.03
N PRO A 405 1.07 0.92 -4.47
CA PRO A 405 0.00 0.17 -5.13
C PRO A 405 0.49 -0.49 -6.41
N LEU A 406 -0.19 -1.57 -6.80
CA LEU A 406 0.00 -2.18 -8.12
C LEU A 406 -0.33 -1.16 -9.21
N GLU A 407 0.62 -0.96 -10.12
CA GLU A 407 0.49 -0.04 -11.25
C GLU A 407 0.28 -0.80 -12.56
N SER A 408 1.02 -1.90 -12.75
CA SER A 408 0.86 -2.71 -13.96
C SER A 408 1.13 -4.19 -13.75
N VAL A 409 0.53 -5.00 -14.63
CA VAL A 409 0.79 -6.43 -14.78
C VAL A 409 1.14 -6.68 -16.24
N GLU A 410 2.24 -7.36 -16.49
CA GLU A 410 2.74 -7.63 -17.85
C GLU A 410 3.14 -9.10 -17.99
N ASP A 411 2.86 -9.71 -19.14
CA ASP A 411 3.35 -11.05 -19.47
C ASP A 411 4.63 -11.03 -20.31
N ARG A 412 5.15 -12.22 -20.64
CA ARG A 412 6.40 -12.37 -21.42
C ARG A 412 6.32 -11.81 -22.85
N HIS A 413 5.11 -11.55 -23.35
CA HIS A 413 4.86 -11.05 -24.70
C HIS A 413 4.54 -9.56 -24.71
N GLY A 414 4.59 -8.89 -23.56
CA GLY A 414 4.32 -7.46 -23.43
C GLY A 414 2.83 -7.11 -23.41
N HIS A 415 1.94 -8.10 -23.25
CA HIS A 415 0.53 -7.82 -22.98
C HIS A 415 0.43 -7.26 -21.56
N ARG A 416 -0.32 -6.17 -21.40
CA ARG A 416 -0.27 -5.34 -20.19
C ARG A 416 -1.66 -5.02 -19.65
N ILE A 417 -1.80 -5.04 -18.33
CA ILE A 417 -2.89 -4.46 -17.56
C ILE A 417 -2.33 -3.29 -16.76
N GLU A 418 -3.00 -2.15 -16.75
CA GLU A 418 -2.62 -0.93 -16.01
C GLU A 418 -3.77 -0.52 -15.09
N PHE A 419 -3.41 0.02 -13.92
CA PHE A 419 -4.34 0.42 -12.87
C PHE A 419 -4.23 1.92 -12.61
N ASP A 420 -5.29 2.65 -12.96
CA ASP A 420 -5.33 4.09 -12.83
C ASP A 420 -5.85 4.49 -11.45
N ARG A 421 -5.19 5.46 -10.83
CA ARG A 421 -5.53 5.98 -9.50
C ARG A 421 -5.39 7.50 -9.45
N THR A 422 -6.11 8.14 -8.53
CA THR A 422 -5.82 9.54 -8.17
C THR A 422 -4.49 9.64 -7.40
N PRO A 423 -3.90 10.84 -7.24
CA PRO A 423 -2.72 11.03 -6.40
C PRO A 423 -2.91 10.59 -4.94
N GLU A 424 -4.15 10.57 -4.46
CA GLU A 424 -4.54 10.10 -3.13
C GLU A 424 -4.78 8.57 -3.07
N GLY A 425 -4.51 7.84 -4.16
CA GLY A 425 -4.59 6.39 -4.24
C GLY A 425 -5.98 5.84 -4.58
N VAL A 426 -6.96 6.69 -4.89
CA VAL A 426 -8.33 6.23 -5.20
C VAL A 426 -8.37 5.56 -6.58
N PRO A 427 -8.82 4.29 -6.71
CA PRO A 427 -8.94 3.61 -7.99
C PRO A 427 -9.93 4.31 -8.92
N LEU A 428 -9.53 4.47 -10.18
CA LEU A 428 -10.33 5.11 -11.24
C LEU A 428 -10.70 4.12 -12.34
N ALA A 429 -9.73 3.38 -12.86
CA ALA A 429 -9.93 2.49 -13.99
C ALA A 429 -8.89 1.36 -14.06
N ILE A 430 -9.20 0.34 -14.86
CA ILE A 430 -8.28 -0.74 -15.23
C ILE A 430 -8.24 -0.81 -16.76
N HIS A 431 -7.06 -0.62 -17.33
CA HIS A 431 -6.81 -0.67 -18.77
C HIS A 431 -6.13 -1.99 -19.11
N HIS A 432 -6.56 -2.62 -20.20
CA HIS A 432 -5.91 -3.84 -20.72
C HIS A 432 -5.49 -3.61 -22.17
N SER A 433 -4.28 -4.00 -22.55
CA SER A 433 -3.69 -3.76 -23.88
C SER A 433 -4.49 -4.40 -25.03
N GLY A 434 -5.36 -5.37 -24.73
CA GLY A 434 -6.34 -5.95 -25.64
C GLY A 434 -7.61 -5.12 -25.87
N GLY A 435 -7.73 -3.93 -25.27
CA GLY A 435 -8.82 -2.97 -25.50
C GLY A 435 -9.92 -2.91 -24.43
N TYR A 436 -9.80 -3.66 -23.32
CA TYR A 436 -10.74 -3.52 -22.21
C TYR A 436 -10.44 -2.28 -21.39
N HIS A 437 -11.51 -1.58 -21.00
CA HIS A 437 -11.49 -0.46 -20.08
C HIS A 437 -12.57 -0.69 -19.02
N VAL A 438 -12.15 -1.03 -17.82
CA VAL A 438 -13.06 -1.23 -16.68
C VAL A 438 -13.02 0.00 -15.79
N THR A 439 -14.11 0.74 -15.71
CA THR A 439 -14.25 1.88 -14.80
C THR A 439 -14.51 1.38 -13.39
N VAL A 440 -13.84 1.99 -12.41
CA VAL A 440 -14.05 1.72 -10.98
C VAL A 440 -14.84 2.86 -10.36
N GLU A 441 -16.06 2.57 -9.88
CA GLU A 441 -16.85 3.54 -9.14
C GLU A 441 -16.54 3.43 -7.66
N THR A 442 -16.23 4.57 -7.03
CA THR A 442 -15.93 4.67 -5.61
C THR A 442 -16.87 5.66 -4.92
N THR A 443 -17.18 5.39 -3.64
CA THR A 443 -17.86 6.34 -2.75
C THR A 443 -17.14 6.31 -1.42
N GLY A 444 -16.49 7.42 -1.05
CA GLY A 444 -15.57 7.45 0.08
C GLY A 444 -14.40 6.47 -0.16
N GLN A 445 -14.07 5.66 0.86
CA GLN A 445 -12.99 4.65 0.79
C GLN A 445 -13.52 3.26 0.40
N ARG A 446 -14.54 3.19 -0.47
CA ARG A 446 -15.16 1.92 -0.87
C ARG A 446 -15.45 1.90 -2.36
N VAL A 447 -15.19 0.75 -2.99
CA VAL A 447 -15.58 0.49 -4.38
C VAL A 447 -17.03 0.05 -4.39
N THR A 448 -17.88 0.72 -5.18
CA THR A 448 -19.33 0.48 -5.25
C THR A 448 -19.74 -0.22 -6.53
N ALA A 449 -18.97 -0.10 -7.63
CA ALA A 449 -19.21 -0.85 -8.86
C ALA A 449 -17.97 -0.95 -9.75
N LEU A 450 -17.97 -1.96 -10.62
CA LEU A 450 -17.05 -2.11 -11.74
C LEU A 450 -17.87 -2.17 -13.03
N ARG A 451 -17.51 -1.35 -14.02
CA ARG A 451 -18.25 -1.22 -15.29
C ARG A 451 -17.36 -1.46 -16.49
N LEU A 452 -17.91 -2.10 -17.52
CA LEU A 452 -17.31 -2.21 -18.84
C LEU A 452 -18.15 -1.38 -19.81
N GLY A 453 -17.70 -0.15 -20.11
CA GLY A 453 -18.56 0.83 -20.79
C GLY A 453 -19.78 1.17 -19.93
N ASP A 454 -20.98 1.07 -20.51
CA ASP A 454 -22.23 1.31 -19.79
C ASP A 454 -22.69 0.10 -18.95
N ASP A 455 -22.15 -1.10 -19.23
CA ASP A 455 -22.56 -2.33 -18.58
C ASP A 455 -21.94 -2.46 -17.18
N THR A 456 -22.77 -2.67 -16.15
CA THR A 456 -22.30 -3.01 -14.80
C THR A 456 -21.90 -4.47 -14.76
N LEU A 457 -20.62 -4.74 -14.53
CA LEU A 457 -20.11 -6.11 -14.33
C LEU A 457 -20.51 -6.63 -12.95
N VAL A 458 -20.29 -5.79 -11.94
CA VAL A 458 -20.56 -6.09 -10.53
C VAL A 458 -20.75 -4.80 -9.73
N SER A 459 -21.62 -4.84 -8.73
CA SER A 459 -21.81 -3.79 -7.73
C SER A 459 -21.74 -4.33 -6.30
N TYR A 460 -21.40 -3.44 -5.38
CA TYR A 460 -21.06 -3.76 -4.00
C TYR A 460 -21.81 -2.87 -3.02
N GLY A 461 -22.39 -3.47 -1.99
CA GLY A 461 -23.06 -2.81 -0.88
C GLY A 461 -22.35 -3.06 0.43
N TYR A 462 -22.35 -2.07 1.32
CA TYR A 462 -21.65 -2.11 2.59
C TYR A 462 -22.61 -1.92 3.77
N ASP A 463 -22.28 -2.53 4.91
CA ASP A 463 -22.96 -2.25 6.16
C ASP A 463 -22.50 -0.91 6.78
N ALA A 464 -23.09 -0.55 7.93
CA ALA A 464 -22.77 0.70 8.62
C ALA A 464 -21.33 0.75 9.17
N ASP A 465 -20.70 -0.40 9.38
CA ASP A 465 -19.31 -0.53 9.83
C ASP A 465 -18.33 -0.55 8.65
N GLY A 466 -18.84 -0.50 7.42
CA GLY A 466 -18.08 -0.47 6.19
C GLY A 466 -17.54 -1.84 5.75
N ASN A 467 -18.12 -2.95 6.24
CA ASN A 467 -17.84 -4.29 5.73
C ASN A 467 -18.67 -4.56 4.48
N LEU A 468 -18.13 -5.34 3.54
CA LEU A 468 -18.84 -5.72 2.32
C LEU A 468 -20.02 -6.64 2.63
N ALA A 469 -21.24 -6.12 2.57
CA ALA A 469 -22.45 -6.82 2.97
C ALA A 469 -23.23 -7.43 1.78
N GLU A 470 -23.04 -6.90 0.57
CA GLU A 470 -23.78 -7.34 -0.62
C GLU A 470 -22.92 -7.26 -1.89
N VAL A 471 -23.05 -8.27 -2.77
CA VAL A 471 -22.42 -8.30 -4.10
C VAL A 471 -23.46 -8.71 -5.14
N VAL A 472 -23.69 -7.86 -6.14
CA VAL A 472 -24.62 -8.12 -7.24
C VAL A 472 -23.82 -8.17 -8.54
N ASN A 473 -23.86 -9.30 -9.24
CA ASN A 473 -23.20 -9.47 -10.55
C ASN A 473 -24.22 -9.30 -11.69
N SER A 474 -23.84 -9.67 -12.91
CA SER A 474 -24.70 -9.63 -14.11
C SER A 474 -26.01 -10.42 -14.01
N SER A 475 -26.20 -11.31 -13.03
CA SER A 475 -27.49 -11.97 -12.77
C SER A 475 -28.54 -11.03 -12.16
N GLY A 476 -28.13 -9.90 -11.57
CA GLY A 476 -29.00 -8.99 -10.82
C GLY A 476 -29.44 -9.50 -9.45
N LEU A 477 -29.01 -10.71 -9.04
CA LEU A 477 -29.32 -11.29 -7.73
C LEU A 477 -28.17 -11.06 -6.74
N PRO A 478 -28.49 -10.77 -5.46
CA PRO A 478 -27.48 -10.46 -4.45
C PRO A 478 -26.89 -11.72 -3.82
N MET A 479 -25.57 -11.71 -3.61
CA MET A 479 -24.89 -12.51 -2.60
C MET A 479 -24.67 -11.65 -1.37
N ARG A 480 -25.01 -12.14 -0.17
CA ARG A 480 -25.00 -11.37 1.07
C ARG A 480 -24.05 -11.96 2.10
N PHE A 481 -23.46 -11.10 2.92
CA PHE A 481 -22.56 -11.46 4.01
C PHE A 481 -23.01 -10.80 5.31
N THR A 482 -22.83 -11.50 6.43
CA THR A 482 -22.94 -10.93 7.78
C THR A 482 -21.60 -11.06 8.51
N TYR A 483 -21.34 -10.16 9.44
CA TYR A 483 -20.06 -10.08 10.14
C TYR A 483 -20.23 -10.03 11.65
N ASP A 484 -19.21 -10.49 12.37
CA ASP A 484 -19.03 -10.13 13.76
C ASP A 484 -18.26 -8.81 13.93
N LYS A 485 -18.11 -8.38 15.19
CA LYS A 485 -17.41 -7.14 15.55
C LYS A 485 -15.94 -7.08 15.11
N ASP A 486 -15.33 -8.23 14.82
CA ASP A 486 -13.93 -8.31 14.42
C ASP A 486 -13.78 -8.31 12.89
N GLY A 487 -14.90 -8.19 12.14
CA GLY A 487 -14.92 -8.20 10.68
C GLY A 487 -14.82 -9.61 10.08
N ARG A 488 -15.11 -10.67 10.84
CA ARG A 488 -15.14 -12.04 10.31
C ARG A 488 -16.54 -12.38 9.79
N ILE A 489 -16.64 -13.02 8.63
CA ILE A 489 -17.92 -13.46 8.09
C ILE A 489 -18.56 -14.49 9.03
N THR A 490 -19.74 -14.19 9.57
CA THR A 490 -20.55 -15.11 10.39
C THR A 490 -21.57 -15.89 9.57
N SER A 491 -21.99 -15.35 8.42
CA SER A 491 -22.80 -16.09 7.47
C SER A 491 -22.70 -15.49 6.07
N TRP A 492 -22.96 -16.32 5.06
CA TRP A 492 -23.27 -15.85 3.72
C TRP A 492 -24.61 -16.40 3.25
N THR A 493 -25.21 -15.72 2.29
CA THR A 493 -26.39 -16.17 1.55
C THR A 493 -26.13 -15.97 0.08
N ASP A 494 -26.14 -17.05 -0.70
CA ASP A 494 -25.94 -17.00 -2.14
C ASP A 494 -27.22 -16.54 -2.85
N ARG A 495 -27.10 -16.26 -4.13
CA ARG A 495 -28.12 -15.79 -5.07
C ARG A 495 -29.29 -16.75 -5.24
N ASN A 496 -29.14 -18.01 -4.83
CA ASN A 496 -30.20 -19.01 -4.78
C ASN A 496 -30.86 -19.15 -3.38
N GLU A 497 -30.59 -18.21 -2.47
CA GLU A 497 -31.07 -18.17 -1.08
C GLU A 497 -30.53 -19.29 -0.18
N THR A 498 -29.55 -20.07 -0.64
CA THR A 498 -28.80 -21.00 0.23
C THR A 498 -27.90 -20.22 1.16
N SER A 499 -27.83 -20.64 2.42
CA SER A 499 -27.04 -19.96 3.46
C SER A 499 -26.10 -20.91 4.17
N TYR A 500 -24.99 -20.37 4.63
CA TYR A 500 -24.03 -21.06 5.50
C TYR A 500 -23.62 -20.14 6.64
N GLN A 501 -23.42 -20.71 7.83
CA GLN A 501 -23.08 -19.96 9.05
C GLN A 501 -21.80 -20.51 9.68
N TYR A 502 -21.04 -19.63 10.31
CA TYR A 502 -19.79 -19.93 11.00
C TYR A 502 -19.87 -19.50 12.47
N ALA A 503 -19.28 -20.30 13.34
CA ALA A 503 -19.01 -19.93 14.72
C ALA A 503 -17.50 -19.98 14.98
N TYR A 504 -16.99 -18.98 15.69
CA TYR A 504 -15.58 -18.80 15.98
C TYR A 504 -15.27 -19.00 17.46
N ASP A 505 -14.08 -19.48 17.78
CA ASP A 505 -13.53 -19.42 19.13
C ASP A 505 -12.91 -18.04 19.44
N ASP A 506 -12.43 -17.86 20.68
CA ASP A 506 -11.82 -16.60 21.13
C ASP A 506 -10.52 -16.25 20.40
N ARG A 507 -9.92 -17.20 19.69
CA ARG A 507 -8.73 -16.99 18.84
C ARG A 507 -9.11 -16.68 17.38
N GLY A 508 -10.40 -16.64 17.07
CA GLY A 508 -10.90 -16.37 15.73
C GLY A 508 -10.80 -17.52 14.75
N ARG A 509 -10.73 -18.76 15.26
CA ARG A 509 -10.78 -19.97 14.44
C ARG A 509 -12.19 -20.49 14.35
N VAL A 510 -12.61 -20.97 13.19
CA VAL A 510 -13.93 -21.57 13.02
C VAL A 510 -13.98 -22.89 13.81
N VAL A 511 -14.91 -23.01 14.75
CA VAL A 511 -15.18 -24.25 15.49
C VAL A 511 -16.44 -24.97 15.00
N ALA A 512 -17.30 -24.27 14.27
CA ALA A 512 -18.49 -24.87 13.65
C ALA A 512 -18.88 -24.17 12.35
N GLY A 513 -19.22 -24.97 11.35
CA GLY A 513 -19.94 -24.56 10.15
C GLY A 513 -21.33 -25.19 10.12
N ARG A 514 -22.35 -24.45 9.70
CA ARG A 514 -23.74 -24.92 9.63
C ARG A 514 -24.36 -24.52 8.29
N GLY A 515 -24.61 -25.51 7.44
CA GLY A 515 -25.38 -25.32 6.22
C GLY A 515 -26.89 -25.37 6.46
N SER A 516 -27.65 -24.91 5.48
CA SER A 516 -29.13 -24.96 5.49
C SER A 516 -29.67 -26.36 5.81
N GLY A 517 -30.58 -26.44 6.79
CA GLY A 517 -31.22 -27.71 7.18
C GLY A 517 -30.30 -28.69 7.92
N GLY A 518 -29.10 -28.27 8.34
CA GLY A 518 -28.11 -29.11 9.03
C GLY A 518 -27.22 -29.93 8.09
N PHE A 519 -27.53 -29.94 6.80
CA PHE A 519 -26.66 -30.53 5.77
C PHE A 519 -25.34 -29.73 5.69
N LEU A 520 -24.24 -30.43 5.37
CA LEU A 520 -22.90 -29.83 5.27
C LEU A 520 -22.39 -29.16 6.55
N SER A 521 -22.98 -29.49 7.71
CA SER A 521 -22.45 -29.04 9.00
C SER A 521 -21.10 -29.69 9.27
N VAL A 522 -20.20 -28.93 9.89
CA VAL A 522 -18.88 -29.40 10.33
C VAL A 522 -18.61 -28.90 11.75
N GLN A 523 -17.98 -29.73 12.57
CA GLN A 523 -17.36 -29.30 13.83
C GLN A 523 -15.84 -29.41 13.68
N LEU A 524 -15.13 -28.43 14.22
CA LEU A 524 -13.67 -28.35 14.14
C LEU A 524 -13.08 -28.27 15.54
N GLU A 525 -12.13 -29.15 15.79
CA GLU A 525 -11.38 -29.23 17.05
C GLU A 525 -9.89 -29.00 16.75
N TYR A 526 -9.22 -28.26 17.61
CA TYR A 526 -7.79 -27.90 17.45
C TYR A 526 -7.00 -28.27 18.69
N ASP A 527 -5.89 -28.97 18.49
CA ASP A 527 -4.87 -29.28 19.50
C ASP A 527 -3.54 -28.69 19.01
N GLU A 528 -3.16 -27.55 19.58
CA GLU A 528 -1.94 -26.81 19.18
C GLU A 528 -0.66 -27.49 19.67
N ASP A 529 -0.70 -28.13 20.83
CA ASP A 529 0.44 -28.85 21.41
C ASP A 529 0.79 -30.06 20.53
N ALA A 530 -0.24 -30.78 20.06
CA ALA A 530 -0.10 -31.89 19.14
C ALA A 530 -0.05 -31.48 17.66
N ARG A 531 -0.18 -30.18 17.34
CA ARG A 531 -0.33 -29.64 15.98
C ARG A 531 -1.29 -30.46 15.12
N THR A 532 -2.46 -30.70 15.69
CA THR A 532 -3.49 -31.56 15.12
C THR A 532 -4.81 -30.81 15.06
N SER A 533 -5.53 -30.94 13.97
CA SER A 533 -6.93 -30.54 13.87
C SER A 533 -7.81 -31.72 13.52
N THR A 534 -9.07 -31.65 13.92
CA THR A 534 -10.06 -32.65 13.59
C THR A 534 -11.30 -32.00 13.02
N ALA A 535 -11.72 -32.47 11.84
CA ALA A 535 -13.02 -32.17 11.27
C ALA A 535 -14.00 -33.32 11.50
N ILE A 536 -15.18 -33.00 12.02
CA ILE A 536 -16.29 -33.94 12.19
C ILE A 536 -17.43 -33.47 11.28
N ASP A 537 -17.77 -34.28 10.28
CA ASP A 537 -18.85 -33.93 9.34
C ASP A 537 -20.25 -34.11 9.94
N SER A 538 -21.28 -33.71 9.18
CA SER A 538 -22.69 -33.84 9.58
C SER A 538 -23.16 -35.28 9.86
N GLN A 539 -22.42 -36.30 9.45
CA GLN A 539 -22.69 -37.72 9.71
C GLN A 539 -21.90 -38.26 10.92
N GLY A 540 -21.08 -37.43 11.56
CA GLY A 540 -20.20 -37.82 12.65
C GLY A 540 -18.89 -38.46 12.19
N ASN A 541 -18.58 -38.46 10.90
CA ASN A 541 -17.32 -38.99 10.40
C ASN A 541 -16.17 -38.05 10.79
N ARG A 542 -15.13 -38.62 11.38
CA ARG A 542 -13.99 -37.88 11.92
C ARG A 542 -12.79 -37.95 10.97
N ARG A 543 -12.27 -36.82 10.51
CA ARG A 543 -10.99 -36.70 9.79
C ARG A 543 -9.99 -35.96 10.66
N VAL A 544 -8.76 -36.43 10.71
CA VAL A 544 -7.70 -35.87 11.55
C VAL A 544 -6.55 -35.40 10.66
N TYR A 545 -6.11 -34.16 10.84
CA TYR A 545 -4.99 -33.57 10.12
C TYR A 545 -3.87 -33.26 11.10
N ARG A 546 -2.65 -33.68 10.77
CA ARG A 546 -1.43 -33.26 11.48
C ARG A 546 -0.63 -32.33 10.60
N TYR A 547 -0.10 -31.25 11.17
CA TYR A 547 0.67 -30.25 10.43
C TYR A 547 2.02 -29.93 11.09
N ASP A 548 2.92 -29.36 10.29
CA ASP A 548 4.25 -28.95 10.73
C ASP A 548 4.31 -27.47 11.16
N ALA A 549 5.51 -26.98 11.48
CA ALA A 549 5.72 -25.58 11.88
C ALA A 549 5.55 -24.57 10.71
N HIS A 550 5.55 -25.04 9.47
CA HIS A 550 5.35 -24.22 8.27
C HIS A 550 3.90 -24.22 7.81
N CYS A 551 2.99 -24.66 8.69
CA CYS A 551 1.56 -24.77 8.41
C CYS A 551 1.23 -25.67 7.22
N LYS A 552 2.00 -26.75 7.02
CA LYS A 552 1.75 -27.78 6.00
C LYS A 552 1.24 -29.07 6.61
N VAL A 553 0.23 -29.67 5.99
CA VAL A 553 -0.34 -30.96 6.41
C VAL A 553 0.65 -32.07 6.08
N VAL A 554 1.12 -32.78 7.09
CA VAL A 554 2.09 -33.89 6.98
C VAL A 554 1.42 -35.26 7.12
N ALA A 555 0.22 -35.33 7.70
CA ALA A 555 -0.59 -36.53 7.72
C ALA A 555 -2.08 -36.19 7.72
N GLU A 556 -2.86 -36.98 6.98
CA GLU A 556 -4.32 -36.97 7.00
C GLU A 556 -4.81 -38.38 7.29
N THR A 557 -5.62 -38.52 8.34
CA THR A 557 -6.31 -39.77 8.69
C THR A 557 -7.79 -39.64 8.34
N ASP A 558 -8.26 -40.50 7.44
CA ASP A 558 -9.65 -40.55 7.01
C ASP A 558 -10.58 -41.15 8.10
N PRO A 559 -11.92 -41.12 7.91
CA PRO A 559 -12.85 -41.67 8.90
C PRO A 559 -12.78 -43.19 9.08
N LEU A 560 -12.13 -43.90 8.15
CA LEU A 560 -11.92 -45.35 8.23
C LEU A 560 -10.60 -45.69 8.96
N GLY A 561 -9.82 -44.68 9.37
CA GLY A 561 -8.53 -44.83 10.02
C GLY A 561 -7.35 -44.97 9.07
N ASN A 562 -7.57 -44.82 7.76
CA ASN A 562 -6.49 -44.88 6.76
C ASN A 562 -5.71 -43.57 6.80
N THR A 563 -4.38 -43.64 6.85
CA THR A 563 -3.53 -42.45 6.97
C THR A 563 -2.64 -42.27 5.75
N THR A 564 -2.76 -41.10 5.11
CA THR A 564 -1.84 -40.63 4.06
C THR A 564 -0.80 -39.71 4.71
N HIS A 565 0.47 -39.91 4.37
CA HIS A 565 1.57 -39.06 4.84
C HIS A 565 2.11 -38.21 3.68
N THR A 566 2.49 -36.98 3.96
CA THR A 566 3.11 -36.07 2.99
C THR A 566 4.41 -35.51 3.54
N GLU A 567 5.49 -35.70 2.78
CA GLU A 567 6.79 -35.08 3.03
C GLU A 567 6.87 -33.78 2.23
N TRP A 568 7.27 -32.69 2.88
CA TRP A 568 7.47 -31.38 2.25
C TRP A 568 8.96 -31.01 2.22
N ASP A 569 9.33 -30.10 1.33
CA ASP A 569 10.67 -29.55 1.30
C ASP A 569 10.98 -28.72 2.56
N ALA A 570 12.26 -28.34 2.73
CA ALA A 570 12.71 -27.63 3.92
C ALA A 570 12.01 -26.25 4.13
N ARG A 571 11.41 -25.68 3.09
CA ARG A 571 10.65 -24.42 3.17
C ARG A 571 9.15 -24.65 3.33
N GLY A 572 8.70 -25.90 3.21
CA GLY A 572 7.30 -26.27 3.18
C GLY A 572 6.62 -25.99 1.84
N GLU A 573 7.30 -25.62 0.74
CA GLU A 573 6.60 -25.17 -0.47
C GLU A 573 6.21 -26.31 -1.41
N ARG A 574 7.03 -27.37 -1.47
CA ARG A 574 6.90 -28.44 -2.47
C ARG A 574 6.75 -29.81 -1.80
N ARG A 575 5.87 -30.65 -2.35
CA ARG A 575 5.67 -32.03 -1.86
C ARG A 575 6.78 -32.93 -2.37
N LEU A 576 7.65 -33.43 -1.49
CA LEU A 576 8.72 -34.36 -1.83
C LEU A 576 8.24 -35.80 -1.95
N ALA A 577 7.27 -36.20 -1.14
CA ALA A 577 6.70 -37.54 -1.20
C ALA A 577 5.27 -37.57 -0.68
N VAL A 578 4.48 -38.49 -1.21
CA VAL A 578 3.16 -38.86 -0.67
C VAL A 578 3.13 -40.37 -0.49
N THR A 579 2.92 -40.80 0.75
CA THR A 579 2.77 -42.22 1.10
C THR A 579 1.31 -42.49 1.42
N ASP A 580 0.70 -43.36 0.64
CA ASP A 580 -0.70 -43.74 0.82
C ASP A 580 -0.90 -44.70 2.02
N PRO A 581 -2.14 -45.00 2.40
CA PRO A 581 -2.42 -45.88 3.54
C PRO A 581 -1.92 -47.33 3.38
N LEU A 582 -1.60 -47.76 2.16
CA LEU A 582 -1.03 -49.08 1.87
C LEU A 582 0.50 -49.08 1.92
N GLY A 583 1.12 -47.94 2.25
CA GLY A 583 2.57 -47.76 2.28
C GLY A 583 3.20 -47.53 0.91
N ARG A 584 2.40 -47.32 -0.14
CA ARG A 584 2.88 -47.02 -1.49
C ARG A 584 3.26 -45.55 -1.56
N THR A 585 4.49 -45.27 -2.01
CA THR A 585 5.05 -43.91 -1.98
C THR A 585 5.30 -43.40 -3.39
N THR A 586 4.78 -42.21 -3.70
CA THR A 586 5.15 -41.42 -4.87
C THR A 586 6.13 -40.33 -4.45
N ARG A 587 7.25 -40.17 -5.17
CA ARG A 587 8.27 -39.16 -4.89
C ARG A 587 8.40 -38.15 -6.01
N HIS A 588 8.65 -36.90 -5.65
CA HIS A 588 8.84 -35.79 -6.58
C HIS A 588 10.23 -35.17 -6.38
N THR A 589 10.88 -34.86 -7.49
CA THR A 589 12.18 -34.17 -7.51
C THR A 589 12.02 -32.82 -8.20
N TYR A 590 12.67 -31.80 -7.68
CA TYR A 590 12.58 -30.44 -8.19
C TYR A 590 13.97 -29.86 -8.44
N ASP A 591 14.10 -28.95 -9.41
CA ASP A 591 15.30 -28.15 -9.59
C ASP A 591 15.34 -26.94 -8.62
N GLU A 592 16.42 -26.15 -8.68
CA GLU A 592 16.61 -24.95 -7.85
C GLU A 592 15.55 -23.87 -8.13
N ARG A 593 15.01 -23.82 -9.36
CA ARG A 593 13.96 -22.88 -9.78
C ARG A 593 12.57 -23.31 -9.30
N GLY A 594 12.38 -24.60 -9.04
CA GLY A 594 11.14 -25.19 -8.57
C GLY A 594 10.33 -25.96 -9.58
N ASN A 595 10.93 -26.24 -10.72
CA ASN A 595 10.32 -27.07 -11.73
C ASN A 595 10.38 -28.54 -11.31
N LEU A 596 9.30 -29.29 -11.52
CA LEU A 596 9.21 -30.72 -11.22
C LEU A 596 10.02 -31.50 -12.26
N THR A 597 11.21 -31.97 -11.91
CA THR A 597 12.12 -32.66 -12.86
C THR A 597 11.91 -34.17 -12.91
N ALA A 598 11.33 -34.76 -11.87
CA ALA A 598 10.97 -36.17 -11.87
C ALA A 598 9.79 -36.49 -10.95
N ALA A 599 8.96 -37.45 -11.36
CA ALA A 599 7.94 -38.07 -10.52
C ALA A 599 8.10 -39.60 -10.57
N ALA A 600 8.43 -40.21 -9.44
CA ALA A 600 8.60 -41.65 -9.29
C ALA A 600 7.40 -42.26 -8.57
N LEU A 601 6.68 -43.17 -9.23
CA LEU A 601 5.53 -43.89 -8.69
C LEU A 601 5.99 -45.06 -7.80
N ALA A 602 5.05 -45.60 -7.03
CA ALA A 602 5.33 -46.66 -6.06
C ALA A 602 5.79 -47.99 -6.69
N ASP A 603 5.53 -48.22 -7.97
CA ASP A 603 6.01 -49.39 -8.72
C ASP A 603 7.42 -49.20 -9.30
N GLY A 604 8.06 -48.05 -9.03
CA GLY A 604 9.39 -47.68 -9.53
C GLY A 604 9.39 -47.03 -10.91
N SER A 605 8.23 -46.93 -11.57
CA SER A 605 8.10 -46.22 -12.83
C SER A 605 8.32 -44.71 -12.60
N THR A 606 9.05 -44.05 -13.49
CA THR A 606 9.46 -42.65 -13.31
C THR A 606 9.20 -41.85 -14.59
N THR A 607 8.61 -40.67 -14.43
CA THR A 607 8.48 -39.66 -15.47
C THR A 607 9.54 -38.58 -15.24
N HIS A 608 10.25 -38.16 -16.28
CA HIS A 608 11.20 -37.06 -16.24
C HIS A 608 10.73 -35.87 -17.08
N ILE A 609 10.97 -34.66 -16.59
CA ILE A 609 10.58 -33.43 -17.28
C ILE A 609 11.81 -32.52 -17.41
N GLY A 610 12.13 -32.15 -18.65
CA GLY A 610 13.14 -31.15 -18.98
C GLY A 610 12.49 -29.80 -19.24
N TYR A 611 13.07 -28.73 -18.71
CA TYR A 611 12.59 -27.36 -18.84
C TYR A 611 13.57 -26.52 -19.67
N ASN A 612 13.04 -25.53 -20.40
CA ASN A 612 13.85 -24.53 -21.08
C ASN A 612 14.21 -23.36 -20.15
N GLU A 613 14.97 -22.38 -20.66
CA GLU A 613 15.40 -21.22 -19.86
C GLU A 613 14.24 -20.36 -19.32
N LEU A 614 13.06 -20.48 -19.91
CA LEU A 614 11.82 -19.79 -19.54
C LEU A 614 11.00 -20.57 -18.51
N ASP A 615 11.50 -21.68 -17.96
CA ASP A 615 10.78 -22.56 -17.02
C ASP A 615 9.53 -23.21 -17.64
N LEU A 616 9.53 -23.37 -18.98
CA LEU A 616 8.48 -24.10 -19.69
C LEU A 616 8.92 -25.55 -19.96
N PRO A 617 8.03 -26.55 -19.80
CA PRO A 617 8.34 -27.94 -20.13
C PRO A 617 8.69 -28.07 -21.62
N ALA A 618 9.92 -28.49 -21.91
CA ALA A 618 10.44 -28.71 -23.25
C ALA A 618 10.43 -30.19 -23.64
N GLN A 619 10.59 -31.07 -22.65
CA GLN A 619 10.67 -32.51 -22.85
C GLN A 619 9.97 -33.25 -21.72
N ILE A 620 9.16 -34.25 -22.04
CA ILE A 620 8.56 -35.17 -21.07
C ILE A 620 8.93 -36.59 -21.50
N GLU A 621 9.63 -37.31 -20.64
CA GLU A 621 9.93 -38.73 -20.79
C GLU A 621 9.02 -39.54 -19.88
N GLU A 622 8.09 -40.28 -20.48
CA GLU A 622 7.14 -41.12 -19.77
C GLU A 622 7.77 -42.45 -19.33
N PRO A 623 7.18 -43.15 -18.33
CA PRO A 623 7.70 -44.42 -17.89
C PRO A 623 7.63 -45.45 -19.04
N GLY A 624 8.80 -45.90 -19.49
CA GLY A 624 8.95 -46.72 -20.70
C GLY A 624 9.77 -46.07 -21.83
N GLY A 625 10.27 -44.84 -21.62
CA GLY A 625 11.22 -44.17 -22.51
C GLY A 625 10.58 -43.45 -23.70
N THR A 626 9.26 -43.28 -23.70
CA THR A 626 8.58 -42.46 -24.72
C THR A 626 8.83 -41.00 -24.41
N CYS A 627 9.50 -40.31 -25.33
CA CYS A 627 9.83 -38.90 -25.20
C CYS A 627 8.88 -38.04 -26.04
N GLN A 628 8.20 -37.09 -25.40
CA GLN A 628 7.45 -36.03 -26.06
C GLN A 628 8.24 -34.72 -25.98
N VAL A 629 8.53 -34.12 -27.14
CA VAL A 629 9.13 -32.79 -27.23
C VAL A 629 8.01 -31.80 -27.57
N LYS A 630 7.90 -30.72 -26.80
CA LYS A 630 6.84 -29.71 -26.97
C LYS A 630 7.28 -28.56 -27.88
#